data_AF-A0A7X7I135-F1
#
_entry.id   AF-A0A7X7I135-F1
#
_cell.length_a   1.000
_cell.length_b   1.000
_cell.length_c   1.000
_cell.angle_alpha   90.00
_cell.angle_beta   90.00
_cell.angle_gamma   90.00
#
_symmetry.space_group_name_H-M   'P 1'
#
loop_
_entity.id
_entity.type
_entity.pdbx_description
1 polymer ?
#
loop_
_entity_poly.entity_id
_entity_poly.type
_entity_poly.pdbx_seq_one_letter_code
_entity_poly.pdbx_strand_id
1 'polypeptide(L)'
;MGTCFVIQPFNKIYNQRYEDCFLPAIKKAGIDPYRVDLDLNVKVPIDDIEKQIRQSTLCFAEISLDNPNVWYELGYAFACNKDVVMVCSSERQDKFPFDIRHRFVITYDTDSKSSFVKLEQNITDKIQVLLQNSKTVDKLNSLAVIDSEGLKSHEIALLILILEEIDHTPYYSLRNEMSRSGYTDVATSVGVKSLARMGMVETFETNAKNSFNEDYLACRLTTKGEEWILQNQDKLQFKKDVELF
;
A
#
# COMPACT_ATOMS: atom_id res chain seq x y z
N MET A 1 -9.50 -11.31 10.62
CA MET A 1 -9.88 -10.78 9.29
C MET A 1 -9.33 -9.37 9.18
N GLY A 2 -8.95 -8.92 7.99
CA GLY A 2 -8.55 -7.52 7.78
C GLY A 2 -9.73 -6.58 8.04
N THR A 3 -9.46 -5.28 8.18
CA THR A 3 -10.50 -4.25 8.34
C THR A 3 -10.45 -3.25 7.19
N CYS A 4 -11.62 -2.87 6.69
CA CYS A 4 -11.81 -1.82 5.70
C CYS A 4 -12.36 -0.58 6.42
N PHE A 5 -11.55 0.47 6.56
CA PHE A 5 -12.02 1.71 7.20
C PHE A 5 -12.94 2.48 6.24
N VAL A 6 -14.15 2.82 6.69
CA VAL A 6 -15.20 3.43 5.86
C VAL A 6 -15.28 4.93 6.14
N ILE A 7 -14.88 5.71 5.14
CA ILE A 7 -14.88 7.16 5.12
C ILE A 7 -16.15 7.61 4.38
N GLN A 8 -17.11 8.21 5.05
CA GLN A 8 -18.35 8.68 4.40
C GLN A 8 -19.08 9.78 5.18
N PRO A 9 -20.01 10.51 4.56
CA PRO A 9 -20.93 11.40 5.27
C PRO A 9 -21.94 10.60 6.14
N PHE A 10 -22.22 11.08 7.37
CA PHE A 10 -23.14 10.41 8.30
C PHE A 10 -24.59 10.92 8.25
N ASN A 11 -25.11 11.23 7.07
CA ASN A 11 -26.51 11.63 6.93
C ASN A 11 -27.41 10.45 6.55
N LYS A 12 -28.74 10.62 6.68
CA LYS A 12 -29.74 9.58 6.46
C LYS A 12 -29.55 8.81 5.14
N ILE A 13 -29.26 9.53 4.05
CA ILE A 13 -29.15 8.93 2.71
C ILE A 13 -27.92 8.01 2.63
N TYR A 14 -26.76 8.48 3.11
CA TYR A 14 -25.53 7.69 3.06
C TYR A 14 -25.48 6.58 4.10
N ASN A 15 -26.14 6.75 5.25
CA ASN A 15 -26.35 5.66 6.19
C ASN A 15 -27.16 4.52 5.55
N GLN A 16 -28.21 4.84 4.80
CA GLN A 16 -28.98 3.82 4.09
C GLN A 16 -28.18 3.17 2.96
N ARG A 17 -27.43 3.96 2.16
CA ARG A 17 -26.54 3.42 1.12
C ARG A 17 -25.46 2.51 1.70
N TYR A 18 -24.95 2.83 2.88
CA TYR A 18 -24.00 1.98 3.57
C TYR A 18 -24.59 0.62 3.90
N GLU A 19 -25.75 0.58 4.56
CA GLU A 19 -26.41 -0.68 4.94
C GLU A 19 -26.79 -1.51 3.70
N ASP A 20 -27.36 -0.85 2.68
CA ASP A 20 -27.95 -1.53 1.53
C ASP A 20 -26.92 -1.93 0.46
N CYS A 21 -25.75 -1.29 0.40
CA CYS A 21 -24.79 -1.46 -0.70
C CYS A 21 -23.33 -1.57 -0.24
N PHE A 22 -22.80 -0.62 0.53
CA PHE A 22 -21.37 -0.60 0.83
C PHE A 22 -20.95 -1.69 1.81
N LEU A 23 -21.70 -1.88 2.89
CA LEU A 23 -21.49 -2.95 3.87
C LEU A 23 -21.52 -4.34 3.22
N PRO A 24 -22.55 -4.73 2.44
CA PRO A 24 -22.58 -6.03 1.80
C PRO A 24 -21.44 -6.20 0.78
N ALA A 25 -21.12 -5.18 -0.02
CA ALA A 25 -20.00 -5.23 -0.97
C ALA A 25 -18.66 -5.51 -0.28
N ILE A 26 -18.36 -4.77 0.79
CA ILE A 26 -17.11 -4.90 1.55
C ILE A 26 -17.03 -6.30 2.18
N LYS A 27 -18.11 -6.77 2.81
CA LYS A 27 -18.16 -8.12 3.40
C LYS A 27 -18.01 -9.22 2.35
N LYS A 28 -18.65 -9.08 1.18
CA LYS A 28 -18.53 -10.02 0.05
C LYS A 28 -17.11 -10.11 -0.50
N ALA A 29 -16.33 -9.03 -0.38
CA ALA A 29 -14.91 -9.04 -0.72
C ALA A 29 -14.02 -9.78 0.30
N GLY A 30 -14.58 -10.20 1.45
CA GLY A 30 -13.88 -10.99 2.47
C GLY A 30 -13.15 -10.16 3.54
N ILE A 31 -13.55 -8.90 3.74
CA ILE A 31 -12.99 -8.00 4.74
C ILE A 31 -14.10 -7.35 5.59
N ASP A 32 -13.81 -7.04 6.84
CA ASP A 32 -14.81 -6.45 7.74
C ASP A 32 -14.84 -4.92 7.61
N PRO A 33 -16.00 -4.31 7.31
CA PRO A 33 -16.12 -2.86 7.30
C PRO A 33 -16.06 -2.30 8.72
N TYR A 34 -15.28 -1.25 8.91
CA TYR A 34 -15.18 -0.51 10.17
C TYR A 34 -15.69 0.92 9.97
N ARG A 35 -16.70 1.29 10.76
CA ARG A 35 -17.26 2.64 10.83
C ARG A 35 -17.12 3.17 12.24
N VAL A 36 -16.46 4.31 12.38
CA VAL A 36 -16.15 4.91 13.68
C VAL A 36 -17.42 5.28 14.47
N ASP A 37 -18.47 5.74 13.79
CA ASP A 37 -19.72 6.17 14.43
C ASP A 37 -20.56 5.01 15.01
N LEU A 38 -20.27 3.76 14.61
CA LEU A 38 -20.93 2.56 15.13
C LEU A 38 -20.17 1.90 16.29
N ASP A 39 -18.97 2.39 16.62
CA ASP A 39 -18.13 1.82 17.66
C ASP A 39 -18.40 2.51 19.01
N LEU A 40 -19.14 1.82 19.89
CA LEU A 40 -19.49 2.33 21.22
C LEU A 40 -18.27 2.53 22.15
N ASN A 41 -17.12 1.92 21.83
CA ASN A 41 -15.91 2.06 22.63
C ASN A 41 -15.08 3.29 22.24
N VAL A 42 -15.35 3.89 21.09
CA VAL A 42 -14.66 5.09 20.61
C VAL A 42 -15.46 6.32 21.02
N LYS A 43 -14.97 7.01 22.04
CA LYS A 43 -15.20 8.46 22.18
C LYS A 43 -14.33 9.05 21.08
N VAL A 44 -14.79 9.91 20.18
CA VAL A 44 -14.05 10.18 18.92
C VAL A 44 -13.14 11.43 18.98
N PRO A 45 -11.91 11.38 19.54
CA PRO A 45 -10.79 12.24 19.14
C PRO A 45 -10.29 11.90 17.73
N ILE A 46 -9.66 12.88 17.10
CA ILE A 46 -9.02 12.71 15.79
C ILE A 46 -7.93 11.62 15.81
N ASP A 47 -7.23 11.46 16.93
CA ASP A 47 -6.16 10.46 17.12
C ASP A 47 -6.67 9.02 16.95
N ASP A 48 -7.90 8.73 17.40
CA ASP A 48 -8.49 7.40 17.29
C ASP A 48 -8.89 7.11 15.84
N ILE A 49 -9.46 8.08 15.12
CA ILE A 49 -9.74 7.96 13.68
C ILE A 49 -8.44 7.68 12.92
N GLU A 50 -7.41 8.47 13.16
CA GLU A 50 -6.10 8.33 12.53
C GLU A 50 -5.45 6.98 12.82
N LYS A 51 -5.58 6.48 14.05
CA LYS A 51 -5.10 5.16 14.42
C LYS A 51 -5.86 4.07 13.65
N GLN A 52 -7.19 4.15 13.59
CA GLN A 52 -8.01 3.17 12.89
C GLN A 52 -7.75 3.15 11.38
N ILE A 53 -7.56 4.32 10.75
CA ILE A 53 -7.13 4.43 9.35
C ILE A 53 -5.76 3.79 9.17
N ARG A 54 -4.79 4.07 10.05
CA ARG A 54 -3.43 3.50 9.94
C ARG A 54 -3.44 1.97 10.11
N GLN A 55 -4.32 1.44 10.94
CA GLN A 55 -4.41 0.02 11.24
C GLN A 55 -5.28 -0.77 10.24
N SER A 56 -6.10 -0.11 9.43
CA SER A 56 -6.92 -0.79 8.43
C SER A 56 -6.07 -1.43 7.33
N THR A 57 -6.59 -2.49 6.71
CA THR A 57 -5.96 -3.10 5.54
C THR A 57 -6.06 -2.18 4.33
N LEU A 58 -7.22 -1.56 4.14
CA LEU A 58 -7.50 -0.57 3.11
C LEU A 58 -8.62 0.35 3.58
N CYS A 59 -8.87 1.43 2.83
CA CYS A 59 -9.98 2.32 3.08
C CYS A 59 -11.01 2.27 1.93
N PHE A 60 -12.24 2.55 2.28
CA PHE A 60 -13.32 2.83 1.34
C PHE A 60 -13.79 4.26 1.58
N ALA A 61 -13.95 5.05 0.52
CA ALA A 61 -14.36 6.44 0.62
C ALA A 61 -15.55 6.77 -0.28
N GLU A 62 -16.62 7.26 0.31
CA GLU A 62 -17.77 7.83 -0.38
C GLU A 62 -17.57 9.35 -0.50
N ILE A 63 -17.37 9.83 -1.72
CA ILE A 63 -16.96 11.22 -2.00
C ILE A 63 -17.99 11.98 -2.84
N SER A 64 -19.27 11.61 -2.77
CA SER A 64 -20.34 12.31 -3.49
C SER A 64 -20.54 13.74 -2.99
N LEU A 65 -20.35 13.98 -1.70
CA LEU A 65 -20.51 15.30 -1.08
C LEU A 65 -19.17 15.98 -0.81
N ASP A 66 -19.17 17.30 -0.85
CA ASP A 66 -18.06 18.12 -0.37
C ASP A 66 -18.08 18.19 1.16
N ASN A 67 -17.59 17.12 1.80
CA ASN A 67 -17.59 16.97 3.26
C ASN A 67 -16.16 17.15 3.81
N PRO A 68 -15.90 18.16 4.67
CA PRO A 68 -14.56 18.43 5.21
C PRO A 68 -13.93 17.25 5.97
N ASN A 69 -14.73 16.46 6.70
CA ASN A 69 -14.23 15.33 7.46
C ASN A 69 -13.84 14.17 6.53
N VAL A 70 -14.65 13.91 5.49
CA VAL A 70 -14.33 12.92 4.45
C VAL A 70 -13.02 13.28 3.76
N TRP A 71 -12.80 14.56 3.44
CA TRP A 71 -11.55 14.99 2.83
C TRP A 71 -10.34 14.85 3.75
N TYR A 72 -10.50 15.17 5.04
CA TYR A 72 -9.45 14.97 6.03
C TYR A 72 -9.04 13.50 6.10
N GLU A 73 -10.01 12.60 6.34
CA GLU A 73 -9.76 11.17 6.49
C GLU A 73 -9.18 10.57 5.21
N LEU A 74 -9.67 10.99 4.03
CA LEU A 74 -9.15 10.55 2.74
C LEU A 74 -7.70 10.99 2.51
N GLY A 75 -7.40 12.28 2.79
CA GLY A 75 -6.04 12.80 2.69
C GLY A 75 -5.09 12.09 3.64
N TYR A 76 -5.53 11.83 4.87
CA TYR A 76 -4.75 11.10 5.87
C TYR A 76 -4.55 9.62 5.49
N ALA A 77 -5.55 8.96 4.90
CA ALA A 77 -5.41 7.60 4.36
C ALA A 77 -4.33 7.54 3.26
N PHE A 78 -4.30 8.53 2.36
CA PHE A 78 -3.24 8.63 1.36
C PHE A 78 -1.87 8.91 1.97
N ALA A 79 -1.78 9.77 2.98
CA ALA A 79 -0.53 10.02 3.71
C ALA A 79 0.01 8.75 4.39
N CYS A 80 -0.88 7.85 4.80
CA CYS A 80 -0.54 6.53 5.35
C CYS A 80 -0.26 5.46 4.28
N ASN A 81 -0.20 5.82 2.99
CA ASN A 81 -0.06 4.89 1.86
C ASN A 81 -1.11 3.77 1.85
N LYS A 82 -2.35 4.06 2.28
CA LYS A 82 -3.43 3.10 2.19
C LYS A 82 -3.97 3.03 0.78
N ASP A 83 -4.26 1.81 0.33
CA ASP A 83 -5.15 1.62 -0.81
C ASP A 83 -6.54 2.14 -0.46
N VAL A 84 -7.14 2.90 -1.38
CA VAL A 84 -8.47 3.47 -1.18
C VAL A 84 -9.38 3.15 -2.37
N VAL A 85 -10.52 2.52 -2.08
CA VAL A 85 -11.62 2.38 -3.04
C VAL A 85 -12.53 3.59 -2.91
N MET A 86 -12.51 4.46 -3.91
CA MET A 86 -13.36 5.67 -3.93
C MET A 86 -14.60 5.45 -4.78
N VAL A 87 -15.75 5.89 -4.26
CA VAL A 87 -17.03 5.92 -4.99
C VAL A 87 -17.59 7.33 -5.04
N CYS A 88 -18.27 7.68 -6.12
CA CYS A 88 -18.94 8.96 -6.27
C CYS A 88 -20.23 8.80 -7.07
N SER A 89 -21.30 9.43 -6.61
CA SER A 89 -22.52 9.54 -7.38
C SER A 89 -22.28 10.40 -8.62
N SER A 90 -22.86 9.98 -9.74
CA SER A 90 -22.88 10.73 -11.00
C SER A 90 -23.66 12.06 -10.89
N GLU A 91 -24.50 12.23 -9.86
CA GLU A 91 -25.25 13.46 -9.60
C GLU A 91 -24.37 14.61 -9.09
N ARG A 92 -23.13 14.33 -8.68
CA ARG A 92 -22.18 15.35 -8.21
C ARG A 92 -21.93 16.37 -9.33
N GLN A 93 -22.22 17.65 -9.04
CA GLN A 93 -22.04 18.74 -10.00
C GLN A 93 -20.63 19.34 -9.98
N ASP A 94 -19.99 19.32 -8.80
CA ASP A 94 -18.68 19.94 -8.62
C ASP A 94 -17.54 19.05 -9.11
N LYS A 95 -16.55 19.67 -9.74
CA LYS A 95 -15.31 18.99 -10.13
C LYS A 95 -14.59 18.46 -8.90
N PHE A 96 -13.91 17.33 -9.05
CA PHE A 96 -13.02 16.83 -8.01
C PHE A 96 -11.86 17.81 -7.72
N PRO A 97 -11.38 17.87 -6.46
CA PRO A 97 -10.12 18.51 -6.11
C PRO A 97 -8.96 17.94 -6.95
N PHE A 98 -7.90 18.73 -7.17
CA PHE A 98 -6.82 18.34 -8.07
C PHE A 98 -6.14 17.02 -7.64
N ASP A 99 -6.03 16.77 -6.33
CA ASP A 99 -5.46 15.54 -5.74
C ASP A 99 -6.25 14.26 -6.07
N ILE A 100 -7.52 14.41 -6.46
CA ILE A 100 -8.44 13.29 -6.77
C ILE A 100 -8.60 13.09 -8.28
N ARG A 101 -8.43 14.12 -9.11
CA ARG A 101 -8.71 14.06 -10.56
C ARG A 101 -7.97 12.96 -11.33
N HIS A 102 -6.77 12.61 -10.87
CA HIS A 102 -5.94 11.58 -11.52
C HIS A 102 -6.14 10.19 -10.93
N ARG A 103 -7.04 10.05 -9.95
CA ARG A 103 -7.31 8.79 -9.27
C ARG A 103 -8.56 8.12 -9.84
N PHE A 104 -8.56 6.81 -9.81
CA PHE A 104 -9.72 6.03 -10.22
C PHE A 104 -10.84 6.17 -9.17
N VAL A 105 -12.03 6.54 -9.63
CA VAL A 105 -13.25 6.67 -8.82
C VAL A 105 -14.34 5.85 -9.48
N ILE A 106 -14.99 4.96 -8.73
CA ILE A 106 -16.15 4.21 -9.20
C ILE A 106 -17.35 5.17 -9.19
N THR A 107 -17.82 5.53 -10.38
CA THR A 107 -19.02 6.37 -10.53
C THR A 107 -20.28 5.52 -10.52
N TYR A 108 -21.35 5.99 -9.88
CA TYR A 108 -22.63 5.29 -9.84
C TYR A 108 -23.84 6.21 -9.96
N ASP A 109 -24.90 5.70 -10.60
CA ASP A 109 -26.20 6.34 -10.67
C ASP A 109 -27.12 5.91 -9.52
N THR A 110 -28.02 6.78 -9.13
CA THR A 110 -29.00 6.63 -8.02
C THR A 110 -30.40 6.32 -8.53
N ASP A 111 -30.57 6.28 -9.84
CA ASP A 111 -31.84 6.25 -10.57
C ASP A 111 -32.50 4.87 -10.59
N SER A 112 -31.73 3.80 -10.41
CA SER A 112 -32.21 2.44 -10.54
C SER A 112 -31.52 1.45 -9.59
N LYS A 113 -32.24 0.37 -9.26
CA LYS A 113 -31.71 -0.73 -8.45
C LYS A 113 -30.53 -1.43 -9.12
N SER A 114 -30.56 -1.57 -10.44
CA SER A 114 -29.47 -2.21 -11.19
C SER A 114 -28.18 -1.40 -11.12
N SER A 115 -28.25 -0.07 -11.01
CA SER A 115 -27.07 0.80 -10.77
C SER A 115 -26.40 0.46 -9.44
N PHE A 116 -27.18 0.25 -8.36
CA PHE A 116 -26.64 -0.18 -7.07
C PHE A 116 -26.08 -1.60 -7.07
N VAL A 117 -26.70 -2.54 -7.80
CA VAL A 117 -26.15 -3.90 -7.95
C VAL A 117 -24.78 -3.86 -8.66
N LYS A 118 -24.65 -3.04 -9.71
CA LYS A 118 -23.37 -2.83 -10.39
C LYS A 118 -22.34 -2.19 -9.48
N LEU A 119 -22.75 -1.20 -8.69
CA LEU A 119 -21.88 -0.54 -7.71
C LEU A 119 -21.34 -1.54 -6.68
N GLU A 120 -22.21 -2.37 -6.09
CA GLU A 120 -21.83 -3.41 -5.14
C GLU A 120 -20.80 -4.36 -5.73
N GLN A 121 -21.03 -4.80 -6.98
CA GLN A 121 -20.11 -5.70 -7.69
C GLN A 121 -18.75 -5.02 -7.97
N ASN A 122 -18.76 -3.79 -8.49
CA ASN A 122 -17.54 -3.04 -8.78
C ASN A 122 -16.70 -2.77 -7.51
N ILE A 123 -17.34 -2.47 -6.38
CA ILE A 123 -16.66 -2.31 -5.09
C ILE A 123 -16.04 -3.65 -4.67
N THR A 124 -16.81 -4.73 -4.75
CA THR A 124 -16.36 -6.07 -4.37
C THR A 124 -15.12 -6.48 -5.16
N ASP A 125 -15.18 -6.38 -6.49
CA ASP A 125 -14.10 -6.77 -7.38
C ASP A 125 -12.86 -5.92 -7.15
N LYS A 126 -13.04 -4.60 -6.98
CA LYS A 126 -11.92 -3.70 -6.73
C LYS A 126 -11.22 -4.00 -5.41
N ILE A 127 -11.97 -4.27 -4.34
CA ILE A 127 -11.40 -4.66 -3.05
C ILE A 127 -10.65 -5.99 -3.17
N GLN A 128 -11.23 -6.99 -3.86
CA GLN A 128 -10.58 -8.29 -4.04
C GLN A 128 -9.24 -8.17 -4.78
N VAL A 129 -9.17 -7.36 -5.84
CA VAL A 129 -7.91 -7.08 -6.57
C VAL A 129 -6.87 -6.45 -5.65
N LEU A 130 -7.26 -5.46 -4.84
CA LEU A 130 -6.33 -4.81 -3.90
C LEU A 130 -5.83 -5.80 -2.82
N LEU A 131 -6.72 -6.65 -2.30
CA LEU A 131 -6.36 -7.67 -1.32
C LEU A 131 -5.46 -8.76 -1.91
N GLN A 132 -5.66 -9.14 -3.18
CA GLN A 132 -4.78 -10.09 -3.88
C GLN A 132 -3.39 -9.49 -4.07
N ASN A 133 -3.30 -8.25 -4.54
CA ASN A 133 -2.02 -7.55 -4.70
C ASN A 133 -1.27 -7.45 -3.37
N SER A 134 -1.95 -7.06 -2.29
CA SER A 134 -1.36 -7.04 -0.95
C SER A 134 -0.86 -8.42 -0.53
N LYS A 135 -1.64 -9.48 -0.74
CA LYS A 135 -1.21 -10.86 -0.43
C LYS A 135 -0.04 -11.33 -1.28
N THR A 136 0.03 -10.94 -2.54
CA THR A 136 1.15 -11.25 -3.42
C THR A 136 2.41 -10.55 -2.93
N VAL A 137 2.32 -9.27 -2.56
CA VAL A 137 3.42 -8.50 -1.95
C VAL A 137 3.83 -9.11 -0.60
N ASP A 138 2.88 -9.42 0.28
CA ASP A 138 3.14 -10.05 1.58
C ASP A 138 3.72 -11.45 1.44
N LYS A 139 3.27 -12.21 0.44
CA LYS A 139 3.79 -13.54 0.13
C LYS A 139 5.22 -13.44 -0.40
N LEU A 140 5.51 -12.50 -1.29
CA LEU A 140 6.88 -12.19 -1.74
C LEU A 140 7.77 -11.79 -0.55
N ASN A 141 7.26 -10.95 0.35
CA ASN A 141 7.96 -10.56 1.58
C ASN A 141 8.17 -11.75 2.52
N SER A 142 7.20 -12.64 2.67
CA SER A 142 7.28 -13.84 3.52
C SER A 142 8.14 -14.95 2.93
N LEU A 143 8.25 -15.03 1.60
CA LEU A 143 9.15 -15.95 0.90
C LEU A 143 10.61 -15.48 1.07
N ALA A 144 10.85 -14.18 1.22
CA ALA A 144 12.13 -13.67 1.70
C ALA A 144 12.40 -14.02 3.19
N VAL A 145 11.45 -14.59 3.94
CA VAL A 145 11.62 -15.03 5.35
C VAL A 145 12.20 -16.45 5.47
N ILE A 146 12.60 -17.08 4.37
CA ILE A 146 13.42 -18.30 4.44
C ILE A 146 14.81 -17.89 4.95
N ASP A 147 15.11 -18.23 6.20
CA ASP A 147 16.44 -18.16 6.83
C ASP A 147 17.41 -19.06 6.06
N SER A 148 17.90 -18.55 4.94
CA SER A 148 18.94 -19.19 4.14
C SER A 148 20.28 -18.69 4.68
N GLU A 149 20.99 -19.58 5.38
CA GLU A 149 22.42 -19.45 5.69
C GLU A 149 22.80 -18.15 6.44
N GLY A 150 21.96 -17.72 7.39
CA GLY A 150 22.32 -16.68 8.37
C GLY A 150 22.06 -15.24 7.93
N LEU A 151 21.46 -15.01 6.76
CA LEU A 151 20.91 -13.72 6.36
C LEU A 151 19.41 -13.63 6.67
N LYS A 152 19.01 -12.48 7.19
CA LYS A 152 17.62 -12.14 7.49
C LYS A 152 16.91 -11.67 6.23
N SER A 153 15.59 -11.68 6.28
CA SER A 153 14.70 -11.37 5.14
C SER A 153 14.94 -10.01 4.52
N HIS A 154 15.12 -8.99 5.35
CA HIS A 154 15.40 -7.62 4.90
C HIS A 154 16.81 -7.49 4.28
N GLU A 155 17.76 -8.35 4.69
CA GLU A 155 19.11 -8.38 4.11
C GLU A 155 19.07 -9.03 2.73
N ILE A 156 18.31 -10.12 2.56
CA ILE A 156 18.09 -10.77 1.26
C ILE A 156 17.37 -9.82 0.30
N ALA A 157 16.32 -9.14 0.76
CA ALA A 157 15.60 -8.15 -0.04
C ALA A 157 16.53 -7.02 -0.53
N LEU A 158 17.40 -6.50 0.35
CA LEU A 158 18.41 -5.51 -0.03
C LEU A 158 19.39 -6.04 -1.08
N LEU A 159 19.87 -7.28 -0.95
CA LEU A 159 20.78 -7.88 -1.92
C LEU A 159 20.14 -7.98 -3.31
N ILE A 160 18.87 -8.40 -3.38
CA ILE A 160 18.12 -8.49 -4.65
C ILE A 160 17.93 -7.10 -5.26
N LEU A 161 17.47 -6.12 -4.48
CA LEU A 161 17.24 -4.75 -4.97
C LEU A 161 18.52 -4.09 -5.48
N ILE A 162 19.67 -4.37 -4.84
CA ILE A 162 20.95 -3.85 -5.30
C ILE A 162 21.41 -4.58 -6.58
N LEU A 163 21.13 -5.88 -6.72
CA LEU A 163 21.49 -6.65 -7.91
C LEU A 163 20.77 -6.19 -9.19
N GLU A 164 19.53 -5.68 -9.06
CA GLU A 164 18.75 -5.19 -10.21
C GLU A 164 19.41 -4.00 -10.93
N GLU A 165 20.27 -3.24 -10.23
CA GLU A 165 20.97 -2.08 -10.78
C GLU A 165 22.36 -2.46 -11.29
N ILE A 166 22.73 -1.95 -12.47
CA ILE A 166 23.96 -2.36 -13.17
C ILE A 166 25.24 -1.82 -12.51
N ASP A 167 25.20 -0.63 -11.91
CA ASP A 167 26.40 0.06 -11.39
C ASP A 167 26.30 0.29 -9.87
N HIS A 168 25.31 1.07 -9.45
CA HIS A 168 25.06 1.36 -8.05
C HIS A 168 23.63 1.77 -7.81
N THR A 169 23.11 1.47 -6.62
CA THR A 169 21.77 1.86 -6.20
C THR A 169 21.84 3.03 -5.23
N PRO A 170 21.19 4.17 -5.51
CA PRO A 170 21.08 5.25 -4.55
C PRO A 170 20.42 4.78 -3.25
N TYR A 171 20.98 5.17 -2.11
CA TYR A 171 20.51 4.74 -0.80
C TYR A 171 19.06 5.17 -0.52
N TYR A 172 18.66 6.36 -1.00
CA TYR A 172 17.28 6.83 -0.88
C TYR A 172 16.30 5.98 -1.71
N SER A 173 16.72 5.49 -2.88
CA SER A 173 15.91 4.58 -3.71
C SER A 173 15.73 3.25 -3.00
N LEU A 174 16.79 2.68 -2.44
CA LEU A 174 16.70 1.47 -1.61
C LEU A 174 15.74 1.63 -0.43
N ARG A 175 15.77 2.78 0.25
CA ARG A 175 14.85 3.07 1.35
C ARG A 175 13.39 3.10 0.89
N ASN A 176 13.12 3.74 -0.25
CA ASN A 176 11.78 3.81 -0.81
C ASN A 176 11.26 2.44 -1.25
N GLU A 177 12.06 1.65 -1.96
CA GLU A 177 11.66 0.30 -2.40
C GLU A 177 11.49 -0.66 -1.22
N MET A 178 12.40 -0.63 -0.24
CA MET A 178 12.23 -1.42 0.99
C MET A 178 10.95 -1.06 1.75
N SER A 179 10.59 0.22 1.80
CA SER A 179 9.32 0.68 2.40
C SER A 179 8.10 0.17 1.64
N ARG A 180 8.16 0.14 0.30
CA ARG A 180 7.12 -0.46 -0.56
C ARG A 180 7.03 -1.97 -0.37
N SER A 181 8.14 -2.64 -0.10
CA SER A 181 8.22 -4.05 0.29
C SER A 181 7.91 -4.28 1.78
N GLY A 182 7.30 -3.33 2.50
CA GLY A 182 6.81 -3.53 3.86
C GLY A 182 7.87 -3.52 4.96
N TYR A 183 9.11 -3.15 4.66
CA TYR A 183 10.17 -2.98 5.65
C TYR A 183 10.23 -1.53 6.16
N THR A 184 10.68 -1.34 7.40
CA THR A 184 10.87 0.01 7.97
C THR A 184 12.19 0.63 7.52
N ASP A 185 12.29 1.96 7.53
CA ASP A 185 13.56 2.68 7.32
C ASP A 185 14.70 2.20 8.23
N VAL A 186 14.35 1.79 9.45
CA VAL A 186 15.30 1.20 10.42
C VAL A 186 15.81 -0.14 9.92
N ALA A 187 14.94 -1.00 9.37
CA ALA A 187 15.34 -2.28 8.78
C ALA A 187 16.26 -2.08 7.58
N THR A 188 15.99 -1.09 6.72
CA THR A 188 16.91 -0.71 5.63
C THR A 188 18.27 -0.28 6.16
N SER A 189 18.30 0.60 7.17
CA SER A 189 19.56 1.12 7.74
C SER A 189 20.38 0.03 8.44
N VAL A 190 19.74 -0.82 9.23
CA VAL A 190 20.40 -1.94 9.91
C VAL A 190 20.87 -2.98 8.89
N GLY A 191 20.04 -3.32 7.90
CA GLY A 191 20.36 -4.30 6.87
C GLY A 191 21.57 -3.90 6.03
N VAL A 192 21.61 -2.66 5.53
CA VAL A 192 22.77 -2.17 4.76
C VAL A 192 24.05 -2.19 5.60
N LYS A 193 23.99 -1.76 6.87
CA LYS A 193 25.16 -1.80 7.77
C LYS A 193 25.60 -3.22 8.10
N SER A 194 24.65 -4.14 8.24
CA SER A 194 24.91 -5.55 8.53
C SER A 194 25.59 -6.23 7.34
N LEU A 195 25.02 -6.09 6.14
CA LEU A 195 25.59 -6.59 4.88
C LEU A 195 26.97 -6.00 4.60
N ALA A 196 27.19 -4.72 4.91
CA ALA A 196 28.50 -4.10 4.80
C ALA A 196 29.53 -4.71 5.76
N ARG A 197 29.15 -4.99 7.02
CA ARG A 197 30.02 -5.72 7.98
C ARG A 197 30.31 -7.14 7.54
N MET A 198 29.37 -7.79 6.87
CA MET A 198 29.56 -9.11 6.27
C MET A 198 30.40 -9.07 4.98
N GLY A 199 30.71 -7.87 4.49
CA GLY A 199 31.46 -7.65 3.25
C GLY A 199 30.69 -8.06 2.00
N MET A 200 29.36 -7.99 2.03
CA MET A 200 28.49 -8.33 0.89
C MET A 200 28.07 -7.08 0.11
N VAL A 201 27.91 -5.95 0.78
CA VAL A 201 27.54 -4.65 0.19
C VAL A 201 28.60 -3.62 0.52
N GLU A 202 28.92 -2.75 -0.44
CA GLU A 202 29.75 -1.56 -0.23
C GLU A 202 28.87 -0.31 -0.28
N THR A 203 29.10 0.64 0.62
CA THR A 203 28.44 1.95 0.64
C THR A 203 29.46 3.05 0.40
N PHE A 204 29.18 3.98 -0.51
CA PHE A 204 30.09 5.06 -0.88
C PHE A 204 29.33 6.34 -1.28
N GLU A 205 29.99 7.48 -1.17
CA GLU A 205 29.50 8.74 -1.75
C GLU A 205 29.85 8.76 -3.25
N THR A 206 28.87 9.04 -4.10
CA THR A 206 29.09 9.16 -5.54
C THR A 206 29.11 10.63 -5.96
N ASN A 207 29.97 10.94 -6.93
CA ASN A 207 29.98 12.25 -7.60
C ASN A 207 28.88 12.36 -8.67
N ALA A 208 28.10 11.28 -8.88
CA ALA A 208 26.90 11.33 -9.69
C ALA A 208 25.89 12.27 -9.03
N LYS A 209 25.24 13.10 -9.85
CA LYS A 209 24.31 14.11 -9.37
C LYS A 209 22.89 13.56 -9.38
N ASN A 210 22.17 13.74 -8.28
CA ASN A 210 20.74 13.45 -8.23
C ASN A 210 19.94 14.52 -9.02
N SER A 211 18.61 14.39 -9.07
CA SER A 211 17.73 15.36 -9.76
C SER A 211 17.77 16.78 -9.19
N PHE A 212 18.39 16.98 -8.01
CA PHE A 212 18.60 18.27 -7.35
C PHE A 212 20.05 18.78 -7.46
N ASN A 213 20.89 18.11 -8.26
CA ASN A 213 22.31 18.41 -8.46
C ASN A 213 23.18 18.25 -7.19
N GLU A 214 22.76 17.38 -6.27
CA GLU A 214 23.48 17.06 -5.04
C GLU A 214 24.15 15.69 -5.14
N ASP A 215 25.25 15.53 -4.41
CA ASP A 215 25.92 14.24 -4.21
C ASP A 215 25.04 13.37 -3.31
N TYR A 216 25.13 12.04 -3.48
CA TYR A 216 24.33 11.11 -2.70
C TYR A 216 25.11 9.87 -2.29
N LEU A 217 24.60 9.22 -1.25
CA LEU A 217 25.08 7.92 -0.81
C LEU A 217 24.51 6.83 -1.71
N ALA A 218 25.38 5.94 -2.17
CA ALA A 218 25.04 4.81 -3.00
C ALA A 218 25.52 3.50 -2.37
N CYS A 219 24.90 2.40 -2.78
CA CYS A 219 25.28 1.05 -2.44
C CYS A 219 25.58 0.27 -3.72
N ARG A 220 26.49 -0.70 -3.65
CA ARG A 220 26.65 -1.72 -4.69
C ARG A 220 26.98 -3.08 -4.08
N LEU A 221 26.72 -4.15 -4.81
CA LEU A 221 27.17 -5.47 -4.41
C LEU A 221 28.68 -5.56 -4.53
N THR A 222 29.27 -6.30 -3.59
CA THR A 222 30.65 -6.80 -3.73
C THR A 222 30.61 -8.16 -4.41
N THR A 223 31.76 -8.65 -4.86
CA THR A 223 31.90 -10.02 -5.40
C THR A 223 31.32 -11.07 -4.44
N LYS A 224 31.52 -10.92 -3.13
CA LYS A 224 30.97 -11.83 -2.13
C LYS A 224 29.45 -11.79 -2.07
N GLY A 225 28.85 -10.61 -2.24
CA GLY A 225 27.39 -10.44 -2.30
C GLY A 225 26.79 -11.10 -3.53
N GLU A 226 27.42 -10.91 -4.70
CA GLU A 226 27.01 -11.54 -5.95
C GLU A 226 27.12 -13.07 -5.89
N GLU A 227 28.25 -13.59 -5.41
CA GLU A 227 28.48 -15.03 -5.24
C GLU A 227 27.44 -15.67 -4.32
N TRP A 228 27.07 -15.00 -3.23
CA TRP A 228 26.05 -15.50 -2.32
C TRP A 228 24.69 -15.64 -3.02
N ILE A 229 24.30 -14.65 -3.83
CA ILE A 229 23.04 -14.70 -4.61
C ILE A 229 23.09 -15.85 -5.62
N LEU A 230 24.19 -16.00 -6.36
CA LEU A 230 24.36 -17.07 -7.33
C LEU A 230 24.30 -18.47 -6.69
N GLN A 231 24.89 -18.64 -5.50
CA GLN A 231 24.85 -19.90 -4.75
C GLN A 231 23.46 -20.23 -4.19
N ASN A 232 22.65 -19.21 -3.92
CA ASN A 232 21.31 -19.36 -3.38
C ASN A 232 20.21 -19.16 -4.42
N GLN A 233 20.56 -19.09 -5.71
CA GLN A 233 19.63 -18.79 -6.79
C GLN A 233 18.43 -19.75 -6.84
N ASP A 234 18.62 -21.04 -6.53
CA ASP A 234 17.53 -22.02 -6.55
C ASP A 234 16.49 -21.79 -5.43
N LYS A 235 16.89 -21.08 -4.37
CA LYS A 235 16.03 -20.71 -3.23
C LYS A 235 15.38 -19.33 -3.43
N LEU A 236 15.96 -18.49 -4.28
CA LEU A 236 15.47 -17.15 -4.59
C LEU A 236 14.49 -17.26 -5.78
N GLN A 237 13.20 -16.99 -5.56
CA GLN A 237 12.23 -17.03 -6.65
C GLN A 237 12.44 -15.83 -7.60
N PHE A 238 13.07 -16.06 -8.76
CA PHE A 238 13.28 -15.04 -9.80
C PHE A 238 12.10 -14.85 -10.77
N LYS A 239 10.95 -15.50 -10.53
CA LYS A 239 9.76 -15.35 -11.39
C LYS A 239 8.83 -14.29 -10.81
N LYS A 240 8.55 -13.24 -11.61
CA LYS A 240 7.27 -12.53 -11.52
C LYS A 240 6.18 -13.58 -11.80
N ASP A 241 5.22 -13.73 -10.88
CA ASP A 241 3.98 -14.42 -11.21
C ASP A 241 3.31 -13.64 -12.35
N VAL A 242 3.41 -14.18 -13.56
CA VAL A 242 2.67 -13.69 -14.72
C VAL A 242 1.25 -14.21 -14.52
N GLU A 243 0.37 -13.37 -13.97
CA GLU A 243 -1.07 -13.62 -14.03
C GLU A 243 -1.48 -13.62 -15.50
N LEU A 244 -1.76 -14.82 -16.02
CA LEU A 244 -2.42 -15.00 -17.30
C LEU A 244 -3.86 -14.52 -17.16
N PHE A 245 -4.19 -13.47 -17.92
CA PHE A 245 -5.52 -12.87 -18.06
C PHE A 245 -6.61 -13.87 -18.41
#